data_AF-A0A4Y2P2V5-F1
#
_entry.id   AF-A0A4Y2P2V5-F1
#
_cell.length_a   1.000
_cell.length_b   1.000
_cell.length_c   1.000
_cell.angle_alpha   90.00
_cell.angle_beta   90.00
_cell.angle_gamma   90.00
#
_symmetry.space_group_name_H-M   'P 1'
#
loop_
_entity.id
_entity.type
_entity.pdbx_description
1 polymer ?
#
loop_
_entity_poly.entity_id
_entity_poly.type
_entity_poly.pdbx_seq_one_letter_code
_entity_poly.pdbx_strand_id
1 'polypeptide(L)'
;MPLKPQIKIKLEKENLMTEANEYRGKNSNGLGENYRDVMDGDLYRSVPAVNNFDNLSLQFNVDGIPIYRKSRYSIWPIQCAFNELPPLKRKQHIMMCGLWFGKEKPDINFNYFIPFVN
;
A
#
# COMPACT_ATOMS: atom_id res chain seq x y z
N MET A 1 7.13 -14.88 -0.80
CA MET A 1 6.44 -13.94 0.11
C MET A 1 4.94 -14.22 0.07
N PRO A 2 4.22 -14.24 1.20
CA PRO A 2 2.78 -14.60 1.24
C PRO A 2 1.86 -13.54 0.63
N LEU A 3 2.42 -12.44 0.09
CA LEU A 3 1.65 -11.33 -0.47
C LEU A 3 0.79 -11.73 -1.67
N LYS A 4 1.30 -12.53 -2.62
CA LYS A 4 0.55 -12.94 -3.81
C LYS A 4 -0.74 -13.71 -3.43
N PRO A 5 -0.70 -14.72 -2.55
CA PRO A 5 -1.91 -15.35 -2.01
C PRO A 5 -2.84 -14.38 -1.26
N GLN A 6 -2.30 -13.48 -0.43
CA GLN A 6 -3.12 -12.52 0.34
C GLN A 6 -3.88 -11.57 -0.59
N ILE A 7 -3.20 -11.02 -1.60
CA ILE A 7 -3.81 -10.16 -2.62
C ILE A 7 -4.90 -10.92 -3.36
N LYS A 8 -4.60 -12.14 -3.84
CA LYS A 8 -5.56 -12.97 -4.57
C LYS A 8 -6.84 -13.19 -3.76
N ILE A 9 -6.71 -13.62 -2.51
CA ILE A 9 -7.86 -13.86 -1.62
C ILE A 9 -8.67 -12.58 -1.42
N LYS A 10 -8.00 -11.45 -1.17
CA LYS A 10 -8.69 -10.17 -0.95
C LYS A 10 -9.44 -9.69 -2.19
N LEU A 11 -8.82 -9.76 -3.37
CA LEU A 11 -9.46 -9.35 -4.61
C LEU A 11 -10.64 -10.27 -5.00
N GLU A 12 -10.49 -11.58 -4.84
CA GLU A 12 -11.51 -12.57 -5.24
C GLU A 12 -12.68 -12.66 -4.25
N LYS A 13 -12.42 -12.49 -2.95
CA LYS A 13 -13.42 -12.75 -1.91
C LYS A 13 -14.20 -11.51 -1.46
N GLU A 14 -13.58 -10.33 -1.53
CA GLU A 14 -14.11 -9.11 -0.90
C GLU A 14 -14.60 -8.07 -1.93
N ASN A 15 -14.73 -8.43 -3.23
CA ASN A 15 -15.16 -7.55 -4.33
C ASN A 15 -14.42 -6.19 -4.35
N LEU A 16 -13.18 -6.17 -3.88
CA LEU A 16 -12.43 -4.94 -3.64
C LEU A 16 -12.15 -4.14 -4.91
N MET A 17 -12.05 -4.81 -6.06
CA MET A 17 -11.89 -4.13 -7.35
C MET A 17 -13.09 -3.24 -7.68
N THR A 18 -14.31 -3.72 -7.42
CA THR A 18 -15.53 -2.94 -7.66
C THR A 18 -15.56 -1.73 -6.74
N GLU A 19 -15.31 -1.93 -5.44
CA GLU A 19 -15.27 -0.82 -4.47
C GLU A 19 -14.19 0.22 -4.81
N ALA A 20 -13.02 -0.23 -5.26
CA ALA A 20 -11.92 0.63 -5.68
C ALA A 20 -12.30 1.47 -6.91
N ASN A 21 -12.92 0.84 -7.92
CA ASN A 21 -13.34 1.53 -9.13
C ASN A 21 -14.48 2.51 -8.88
N GLU A 22 -15.44 2.16 -8.02
CA GLU A 22 -16.49 3.09 -7.58
C GLU A 22 -15.89 4.32 -6.86
N TYR A 23 -14.91 4.11 -5.98
CA TYR A 23 -14.26 5.20 -5.26
C TYR A 23 -13.45 6.11 -6.21
N ARG A 24 -12.69 5.51 -7.13
CA ARG A 24 -11.98 6.25 -8.19
C ARG A 24 -12.92 7.06 -9.06
N GLY A 25 -14.04 6.47 -9.51
CA GLY A 25 -15.03 7.15 -10.33
C GLY A 25 -15.56 8.42 -9.64
N LYS A 26 -15.90 8.31 -8.34
CA LYS A 26 -16.34 9.46 -7.53
C LYS A 26 -15.29 10.56 -7.43
N ASN A 27 -14.00 10.20 -7.31
CA ASN A 27 -12.91 11.16 -7.21
C ASN A 27 -12.47 11.73 -8.58
N SER A 28 -12.63 10.99 -9.67
CA SER A 28 -12.29 11.45 -11.03
C SER A 28 -13.18 12.56 -11.56
N ASN A 29 -14.43 12.65 -11.09
CA ASN A 29 -15.38 13.70 -11.47
C ASN A 29 -15.09 15.05 -10.80
N GLY A 30 -14.14 15.11 -9.87
CA GLY A 30 -13.69 16.32 -9.21
C GLY A 30 -12.36 16.82 -9.78
N LEU A 31 -12.37 17.42 -10.97
CA LEU A 31 -11.29 18.31 -11.46
C LEU A 31 -11.25 19.61 -10.64
N GLY A 32 -11.27 19.51 -9.31
CA GLY A 32 -11.18 20.64 -8.41
C GLY A 32 -9.75 20.78 -7.89
N GLU A 33 -9.30 22.01 -7.69
CA GLU A 33 -8.00 22.42 -7.13
C GLU A 33 -7.68 21.89 -5.71
N ASN A 34 -8.48 20.95 -5.19
CA ASN A 34 -8.41 20.48 -3.82
C ASN A 34 -7.94 19.02 -3.78
N TYR A 35 -6.75 18.78 -3.23
CA TYR A 35 -6.25 17.44 -2.92
C TYR A 35 -7.07 16.84 -1.77
N ARG A 36 -7.73 15.69 -2.00
CA ARG A 36 -8.57 15.02 -1.00
C ARG A 36 -8.00 13.68 -0.56
N ASP A 37 -7.35 12.95 -1.46
CA ASP A 37 -6.72 11.66 -1.17
C ASP A 37 -5.41 11.48 -1.93
N VAL A 38 -4.71 10.39 -1.65
CA VAL A 38 -3.41 10.02 -2.27
C VAL A 38 -3.49 10.01 -3.81
N MET A 39 -4.63 9.59 -4.36
CA MET A 39 -4.85 9.54 -5.81
C MET A 39 -4.92 10.91 -6.49
N ASP A 40 -5.10 11.99 -5.72
CA ASP A 40 -5.17 13.35 -6.26
C ASP A 40 -3.81 13.98 -6.47
N GLY A 41 -2.74 13.40 -5.91
CA GLY A 41 -1.40 13.94 -6.02
C GLY A 41 -0.93 13.98 -7.47
N ASP A 42 -0.34 15.11 -7.88
CA ASP A 42 0.13 15.29 -9.27
C ASP A 42 1.18 14.24 -9.65
N LEU A 43 2.09 13.92 -8.72
CA LEU A 43 3.08 12.87 -8.93
C LEU A 43 2.44 11.49 -9.09
N TYR A 44 1.40 11.19 -8.30
CA TYR A 44 0.68 9.94 -8.42
C TYR A 44 0.01 9.85 -9.80
N ARG A 45 -0.74 10.87 -10.22
CA ARG A 45 -1.40 10.94 -11.54
C ARG A 45 -0.41 10.93 -12.71
N SER A 46 0.83 11.37 -12.50
CA SER A 46 1.87 11.34 -13.52
C SER A 46 2.30 9.90 -13.92
N VAL A 47 2.02 8.90 -13.08
CA VAL A 47 2.34 7.49 -13.36
C VAL A 47 1.27 6.88 -14.29
N PRO A 48 1.59 6.49 -15.55
CA PRO A 48 0.57 6.01 -16.49
C PRO A 48 -0.20 4.78 -16.01
N ALA A 49 0.47 3.89 -15.27
CA ALA A 49 -0.12 2.67 -14.75
C ALA A 49 -1.29 2.92 -13.78
N VAL A 50 -1.27 4.01 -13.01
CA VAL A 50 -2.34 4.32 -12.04
C VAL A 50 -3.52 5.06 -12.67
N ASN A 51 -3.46 5.39 -13.96
CA ASN A 51 -4.61 5.96 -14.67
C ASN A 51 -5.51 4.86 -15.28
N ASN A 52 -5.03 3.62 -15.32
CA ASN A 52 -5.83 2.47 -15.72
C ASN A 52 -6.65 1.94 -14.54
N PHE A 53 -7.96 1.78 -14.73
CA PHE A 53 -8.90 1.24 -13.74
C PHE A 53 -8.70 -0.26 -13.48
N ASP A 54 -8.07 -0.98 -14.39
CA ASP A 54 -7.71 -2.39 -14.19
C ASP A 54 -6.49 -2.57 -13.28
N ASN A 55 -5.76 -1.48 -13.00
CA ASN A 55 -4.57 -1.49 -12.18
C ASN A 55 -4.85 -0.95 -10.77
N LEU A 56 -4.23 -1.57 -9.78
CA LEU A 56 -4.19 -1.10 -8.40
C LEU A 56 -2.77 -0.71 -7.99
N SER A 57 -2.66 0.26 -7.10
CA SER A 57 -1.40 0.67 -6.50
C SER A 57 -1.35 0.28 -5.02
N LEU A 58 -0.17 -0.15 -4.59
CA LEU A 58 0.10 -0.53 -3.21
C LEU A 58 1.02 0.50 -2.57
N GLN A 59 0.61 1.00 -1.41
CA GLN A 59 1.47 1.78 -0.53
C GLN A 59 2.10 0.84 0.50
N PHE A 60 3.42 0.90 0.61
CA PHE A 60 4.17 0.16 1.61
C PHE A 60 4.58 1.07 2.77
N ASN A 61 4.34 0.59 3.99
CA ASN A 61 4.71 1.26 5.23
C ASN A 61 5.64 0.36 6.03
N VAL A 62 6.74 0.94 6.52
CA VAL A 62 7.71 0.26 7.37
C VAL A 62 8.06 1.18 8.52
N ASP A 63 7.43 0.88 9.66
CA ASP A 63 7.60 1.61 10.91
C ASP A 63 8.27 0.71 11.95
N GLY A 64 9.08 1.30 12.82
CA GLY A 64 9.93 0.58 13.76
C GLY A 64 9.32 0.52 15.16
N ILE A 65 9.21 -0.68 15.71
CA ILE A 65 8.77 -0.91 17.08
C ILE A 65 10.00 -1.32 17.90
N PRO A 66 10.49 -0.45 18.81
CA PRO A 66 11.59 -0.80 19.71
C PRO A 66 11.11 -1.86 20.71
N ILE A 67 11.78 -2.99 20.76
CA ILE A 67 11.38 -4.12 21.62
C ILE A 67 11.99 -3.99 23.02
N TYR A 68 13.21 -3.45 23.09
CA TYR A 68 14.00 -3.42 24.31
C TYR A 68 14.34 -1.99 24.71
N ARG A 69 14.15 -1.67 25.98
CA ARG A 69 14.47 -0.33 26.52
C ARG A 69 15.96 0.03 26.48
N LYS A 70 16.85 -0.98 26.42
CA LYS A 70 18.33 -0.80 26.46
C LYS A 70 19.07 -1.38 25.25
N SER A 71 18.37 -2.07 24.35
CA SER A 71 18.98 -2.75 23.21
C SER A 71 18.53 -2.05 21.92
N ARG A 72 19.43 -1.93 20.95
CA ARG A 72 19.16 -1.26 19.66
C ARG A 72 18.32 -2.11 18.70
N TYR A 73 17.89 -3.30 19.11
CA TYR A 73 17.08 -4.17 18.26
C TYR A 73 15.63 -3.71 18.21
N SER A 74 15.10 -3.62 16.99
CA SER A 74 13.73 -3.24 16.70
C SER A 74 13.09 -4.25 15.75
N ILE A 75 11.77 -4.38 15.86
CA ILE A 75 10.94 -5.07 14.88
C ILE A 75 10.37 -4.02 13.93
N TRP A 76 10.43 -4.29 12.64
CA TRP A 76 9.88 -3.43 11.60
C TRP A 76 8.82 -4.22 10.82
N PRO A 77 7.53 -4.10 11.18
CA PRO A 77 6.45 -4.62 10.35
C PRO A 77 6.47 -3.96 8.96
N ILE A 78 6.51 -4.79 7.93
CA ILE A 78 6.36 -4.35 6.54
C ILE A 78 4.88 -4.51 6.19
N GLN A 79 4.18 -3.38 6.14
CA GLN A 79 2.75 -3.32 5.87
C GLN A 79 2.47 -2.77 4.49
N CYS A 80 1.34 -3.14 3.92
CA CYS A 80 0.95 -2.78 2.57
C CYS A 80 -0.57 -2.56 2.48
N ALA A 81 -1.01 -1.55 1.75
CA ALA A 81 -2.43 -1.21 1.59
C ALA A 81 -2.74 -0.68 0.18
N PHE A 82 -3.98 -0.87 -0.29
CA PHE A 82 -4.44 -0.37 -1.58
C PHE A 82 -4.82 1.12 -1.51
N ASN A 83 -4.30 1.94 -2.43
CA ASN A 83 -4.60 3.37 -2.43
C ASN A 83 -6.02 3.66 -2.97
N GLU A 84 -6.51 2.83 -3.87
CA GLU A 84 -7.78 3.03 -4.56
C GLU A 84 -9.00 2.67 -3.69
N LEU A 85 -8.77 2.11 -2.49
CA LEU A 85 -9.85 1.88 -1.53
C LEU A 85 -10.19 3.15 -0.75
N PRO A 86 -11.47 3.37 -0.39
CA PRO A 86 -11.87 4.43 0.52
C PRO A 86 -11.07 4.40 1.84
N PRO A 87 -10.78 5.53 2.50
CA PRO A 87 -9.93 5.59 3.69
C PRO A 87 -10.31 4.61 4.81
N LEU A 88 -11.61 4.43 5.07
CA LEU A 88 -12.09 3.48 6.09
C LEU A 88 -11.79 2.03 5.70
N LYS A 89 -12.03 1.67 4.44
CA LYS A 89 -11.74 0.34 3.90
C LYS A 89 -10.24 0.09 3.82
N ARG A 90 -9.45 1.08 3.39
CA ARG A 90 -7.98 1.02 3.37
C ARG A 90 -7.40 0.57 4.71
N LYS A 91 -7.91 1.14 5.82
CA LYS A 91 -7.51 0.76 7.19
C LYS A 91 -7.87 -0.68 7.57
N GLN A 92 -9.01 -1.18 7.11
CA GLN A 92 -9.46 -2.56 7.37
C GLN A 92 -8.68 -3.60 6.54
N HIS A 93 -8.11 -3.17 5.41
CA HIS A 93 -7.46 -4.06 4.44
C HIS A 93 -5.94 -3.89 4.43
N ILE A 94 -5.35 -3.37 5.51
CA ILE A 94 -3.89 -3.36 5.68
C ILE A 94 -3.39 -4.81 5.77
N MET A 95 -2.46 -5.15 4.91
CA MET A 95 -1.81 -6.46 4.84
C MET A 95 -0.43 -6.39 5.48
N MET A 96 -0.04 -7.44 6.20
CA MET A 96 1.33 -7.62 6.68
C MET A 96 2.10 -8.45 5.65
N CYS A 97 2.96 -7.75 4.91
CA CYS A 97 3.80 -8.30 3.86
C CYS A 97 5.02 -9.06 4.44
N GLY A 98 5.55 -8.60 5.57
CA GLY A 98 6.66 -9.24 6.27
C GLY A 98 6.98 -8.62 7.63
N LEU A 99 7.93 -9.22 8.34
CA LEU A 99 8.42 -8.76 9.63
C LEU A 99 9.94 -8.78 9.61
N TRP A 100 10.58 -7.63 9.81
CA TRP A 100 12.04 -7.54 9.88
C TRP A 100 12.49 -7.35 11.33
N PHE A 101 13.51 -8.10 11.74
CA PHE A 101 14.13 -7.95 13.05
C PHE A 101 15.60 -7.57 12.86
N GLY A 102 15.99 -6.40 13.38
CA GLY A 102 17.35 -5.90 13.21
C GLY A 102 17.63 -4.67 14.04
N LYS A 103 18.91 -4.29 14.10
CA LYS A 103 19.34 -3.06 14.78
C LYS A 103 18.98 -1.80 14.00
N GLU A 104 18.78 -1.95 12.70
CA GLU A 104 18.56 -0.85 11.75
C GLU A 104 17.30 -1.12 10.94
N LYS A 105 16.73 -0.03 10.40
CA LYS A 105 15.58 -0.08 9.49
C LYS A 105 15.99 -0.88 8.25
N PRO A 106 15.15 -1.82 7.77
CA PRO A 106 15.48 -2.55 6.55
C PRO A 106 15.64 -1.56 5.38
N ASP A 107 16.64 -1.80 4.53
CA ASP A 107 16.69 -1.18 3.22
C ASP A 107 15.72 -1.92 2.29
N ILE A 108 14.49 -1.41 2.27
CA ILE A 108 13.39 -2.08 1.59
C ILE A 108 13.51 -1.91 0.07
N ASN A 109 14.05 -0.77 -0.38
CA ASN A 109 14.23 -0.44 -1.79
C ASN A 109 15.27 -1.34 -2.45
N PHE A 110 16.37 -1.64 -1.75
CA PHE A 110 17.51 -2.35 -2.33
C PHE A 110 17.51 -3.86 -2.09
N ASN A 111 16.76 -4.41 -1.13
CA ASN A 111 16.83 -5.85 -0.82
C ASN A 111 15.47 -6.56 -0.80
N TYR A 112 14.39 -5.84 -0.51
CA TYR A 112 13.08 -6.48 -0.31
C TYR A 112 12.18 -6.38 -1.53
N PHE A 113 12.22 -5.25 -2.26
CA PHE A 113 11.37 -5.03 -3.43
C PHE A 113 11.99 -5.43 -4.77
N ILE A 114 13.30 -5.69 -4.85
CA ILE A 114 13.97 -6.10 -6.11
C ILE A 114 13.28 -7.28 -6.81
N PRO A 115 12.82 -8.34 -6.12
CA PRO A 115 12.12 -9.45 -6.80
C PRO A 115 10.75 -9.07 -7.39
N PHE A 116 10.24 -7.87 -7.10
CA PHE A 116 8.91 -7.39 -7.47
C PHE A 116 8.94 -6.18 -8.42
N VAL A 117 10.12 -5.61 -8.67
CA VAL A 117 10.35 -4.55 -9.65
C VAL A 117 11.03 -5.21 -10.85
N ASN A 118 10.27 -5.44 -11.92
CA ASN A 118 10.81 -5.87 -13.21
C ASN A 118 11.44 -4.69 -13.94
#